data_AF-A0A940NHK9-F1
#
_entry.id   AF-A0A940NHK9-F1
#
_cell.length_a   1.000
_cell.length_b   1.000
_cell.length_c   1.000
_cell.angle_alpha   90.00
_cell.angle_beta   90.00
_cell.angle_gamma   90.00
#
_symmetry.space_group_name_H-M   'P 1'
#
loop_
_entity.id
_entity.type
_entity.pdbx_description
1 polymer ?
#
loop_
_entity_poly.entity_id
_entity_poly.type
_entity_poly.pdbx_seq_one_letter_code
_entity_poly.pdbx_strand_id
1 'polypeptide(L)'
;MTNHLDDERWTDLLCHLVVAQLIARARTGDWLRTDHLVESKRIWSQANGVSPGWLEGVRLSRASMQLAASIWAIDLLRNPDEISKLFSKNWRLDQQSPIVRGIYDVCAARLSTWWYES
;
A
#
# COMPACT_ATOMS: atom_id res chain seq x y z
N MET A 1 -16.36 14.36 10.81
CA MET A 1 -16.93 13.83 9.55
C MET A 1 -15.77 13.66 8.59
N THR A 2 -15.14 12.50 8.62
CA THR A 2 -14.09 12.12 7.66
C THR A 2 -14.76 12.03 6.29
N ASN A 3 -14.25 12.75 5.31
CA ASN A 3 -14.81 12.77 3.97
C ASN A 3 -14.54 11.39 3.33
N HIS A 4 -15.57 10.71 2.82
CA HIS A 4 -15.43 9.38 2.19
C HIS A 4 -14.35 9.37 1.08
N LEU A 5 -14.17 10.50 0.41
CA LEU A 5 -13.12 10.72 -0.59
C LEU A 5 -11.70 10.67 -0.02
N ASP A 6 -11.51 11.09 1.23
CA ASP A 6 -10.22 11.01 1.90
C ASP A 6 -9.95 9.55 2.32
N ASP A 7 -10.97 8.80 2.75
CA ASP A 7 -10.85 7.38 3.10
C ASP A 7 -10.45 6.52 1.89
N GLU A 8 -11.04 6.76 0.72
CA GLU A 8 -10.64 6.11 -0.54
C GLU A 8 -9.20 6.44 -0.92
N ARG A 9 -8.80 7.71 -0.81
CA ARG A 9 -7.43 8.16 -1.11
C ARG A 9 -6.39 7.54 -0.18
N TRP A 10 -6.68 7.47 1.13
CA TRP A 10 -5.79 6.85 2.10
C TRP A 10 -5.73 5.34 1.93
N THR A 11 -6.85 4.72 1.53
CA THR A 11 -6.87 3.30 1.18
C THR A 11 -6.00 3.03 -0.04
N ASP A 12 -6.11 3.84 -1.10
CA ASP A 12 -5.28 3.70 -2.30
C ASP A 12 -3.80 3.90 -1.99
N LEU A 13 -3.44 4.92 -1.19
CA LEU A 13 -2.06 5.13 -0.75
C LEU A 13 -1.56 3.94 0.09
N LEU A 14 -2.34 3.46 1.05
CA LEU A 14 -1.94 2.32 1.87
C LEU A 14 -1.72 1.07 1.01
N CYS A 15 -2.64 0.79 0.08
CA CYS A 15 -2.56 -0.32 -0.85
C CYS A 15 -1.31 -0.20 -1.74
N HIS A 16 -1.04 0.98 -2.28
CA HIS A 16 0.17 1.25 -3.07
C HIS A 16 1.44 0.93 -2.29
N LEU A 17 1.53 1.38 -1.03
CA LEU A 17 2.69 1.13 -0.18
C LEU A 17 2.83 -0.35 0.18
N VAL A 18 1.72 -1.07 0.42
CA VAL A 18 1.75 -2.52 0.68
C VAL A 18 2.30 -3.27 -0.53
N VAL A 19 1.83 -2.97 -1.74
CA VAL A 19 2.31 -3.65 -2.95
C VAL A 19 3.78 -3.31 -3.21
N ALA A 20 4.21 -2.06 -2.99
CA ALA A 20 5.61 -1.68 -3.09
C ALA A 20 6.52 -2.48 -2.11
N GLN A 21 6.05 -2.70 -0.88
CA GLN A 21 6.73 -3.55 0.11
C GLN A 21 6.85 -5.01 -0.36
N LEU A 22 5.76 -5.58 -0.90
CA LEU A 22 5.74 -6.95 -1.42
C LEU A 22 6.70 -7.13 -2.59
N ILE A 23 6.80 -6.14 -3.49
CA ILE A 23 7.76 -6.18 -4.61
C ILE A 23 9.19 -6.12 -4.13
N ALA A 24 9.52 -5.22 -3.19
CA ALA A 24 10.85 -5.18 -2.60
C ALA A 24 11.20 -6.54 -2.00
N ARG A 25 10.29 -7.09 -1.18
CA ARG A 25 10.50 -8.39 -0.53
C ARG A 25 10.70 -9.52 -1.53
N ALA A 26 9.93 -9.53 -2.61
CA ALA A 26 10.02 -10.56 -3.64
C ALA A 26 11.28 -10.46 -4.49
N ARG A 27 11.77 -9.24 -4.75
CA ARG A 27 12.94 -9.01 -5.62
C ARG A 27 14.26 -9.06 -4.90
N THR A 28 14.33 -8.52 -3.69
CA THR A 28 15.59 -8.36 -2.95
C THR A 28 15.67 -9.24 -1.71
N GLY A 29 14.56 -9.84 -1.30
CA GLY A 29 14.47 -10.54 -0.01
C GLY A 29 14.31 -9.59 1.17
N ASP A 30 14.28 -8.28 0.96
CA ASP A 30 14.21 -7.26 2.02
C ASP A 30 12.94 -6.41 1.91
N TRP A 31 12.47 -5.90 3.05
CA TRP A 31 11.42 -4.88 3.06
C TRP A 31 11.97 -3.53 2.59
N LEU A 32 11.11 -2.65 2.09
CA LEU A 32 11.51 -1.29 1.74
C LEU A 32 12.09 -0.59 2.98
N ARG A 33 13.30 -0.08 2.79
CA ARG A 33 13.93 0.86 3.73
C ARG A 33 13.11 2.14 3.78
N THR A 34 13.25 2.87 4.89
CA THR A 34 12.46 4.08 5.18
C THR A 34 12.61 5.15 4.08
N ASP A 35 13.81 5.33 3.54
CA ASP A 35 14.10 6.25 2.43
C ASP A 35 13.32 5.88 1.16
N HIS A 36 13.32 4.62 0.76
CA HIS A 36 12.54 4.16 -0.40
C HIS A 36 11.03 4.23 -0.17
N LEU A 37 10.57 3.98 1.06
CA LEU A 37 9.15 4.10 1.40
C LEU A 37 8.66 5.56 1.34
N VAL A 38 9.50 6.50 1.79
CA VAL A 38 9.23 7.93 1.65
C VAL A 38 9.15 8.32 0.17
N GLU A 39 10.05 7.81 -0.66
CA GLU A 39 10.04 8.07 -2.09
C GLU A 39 8.81 7.44 -2.79
N SER A 40 8.43 6.20 -2.46
CA SER A 40 7.19 5.59 -2.99
C SER A 40 5.95 6.42 -2.64
N LYS A 41 5.86 6.91 -1.40
CA LYS A 41 4.79 7.82 -0.98
C LYS A 41 4.80 9.12 -1.79
N ARG A 42 5.99 9.70 -2.03
CA ARG A 42 6.14 10.93 -2.81
C ARG A 42 5.69 10.74 -4.26
N ILE A 43 6.09 9.64 -4.90
CA ILE A 43 5.67 9.28 -6.26
C ILE A 43 4.14 9.17 -6.33
N TRP A 44 3.53 8.45 -5.38
CA TRP A 44 2.08 8.33 -5.31
C TRP A 44 1.41 9.70 -5.14
N SER A 45 1.93 10.56 -4.27
CA SER A 45 1.38 11.90 -4.03
C SER A 45 1.45 12.80 -5.25
N GLN A 46 2.55 12.75 -6.02
CA GLN A 46 2.68 13.49 -7.27
C GLN A 46 1.67 13.01 -8.32
N ALA A 47 1.43 11.69 -8.40
CA ALA A 47 0.48 11.13 -9.34
C ALA A 47 -0.99 11.44 -8.99
N ASN A 48 -1.32 11.60 -7.71
CA ASN A 48 -2.70 11.79 -7.22
C ASN A 48 -3.02 13.24 -6.79
N GLY A 49 -2.03 14.14 -6.80
CA GLY A 49 -2.23 15.55 -6.42
C GLY A 49 -2.55 15.77 -4.94
N VAL A 50 -2.29 14.79 -4.08
CA VAL A 50 -2.60 14.80 -2.64
C VAL A 50 -1.43 14.25 -1.85
N SER A 51 -1.15 14.86 -0.69
CA SER A 51 -0.18 14.37 0.28
C SER A 51 -0.85 14.18 1.64
N PRO A 52 -0.59 13.06 2.34
CA PRO A 52 -0.98 12.91 3.74
C PRO A 52 -0.26 13.94 4.60
N GLY A 53 -0.89 14.30 5.73
CA GLY A 53 -0.19 15.01 6.80
C GLY A 53 0.98 14.18 7.35
N TRP A 54 1.88 14.80 8.10
CA TRP A 54 3.06 14.09 8.65
C TRP A 54 2.64 12.84 9.43
N LEU A 55 1.78 13.02 10.44
CA LEU A 55 1.40 11.93 11.36
C LEU A 55 0.69 10.79 10.62
N GLU A 56 -0.25 11.12 9.74
CA GLU A 56 -0.93 10.16 8.86
C GLU A 56 0.07 9.41 7.99
N GLY A 57 1.02 10.11 7.38
CA GLY A 57 2.07 9.52 6.57
C GLY A 57 2.90 8.50 7.33
N VAL A 58 3.27 8.79 8.59
CA VAL A 58 4.00 7.84 9.46
C VAL A 58 3.13 6.62 9.79
N ARG A 59 1.85 6.84 10.13
CA ARG A 59 0.91 5.75 10.43
C ARG A 59 0.74 4.82 9.22
N LEU A 60 0.48 5.38 8.03
CA LEU A 60 0.36 4.64 6.77
C LEU A 60 1.63 3.86 6.43
N SER A 61 2.81 4.46 6.60
CA SER A 61 4.09 3.78 6.41
C SER A 61 4.29 2.58 7.35
N ARG A 62 3.89 2.71 8.62
CA ARG A 62 3.97 1.59 9.57
C ARG A 62 2.98 0.48 9.23
N ALA A 63 1.75 0.84 8.89
CA ALA A 63 0.73 -0.14 8.53
C ALA A 63 1.06 -0.89 7.25
N SER A 64 1.63 -0.22 6.25
CA SER A 64 1.97 -0.89 4.99
C SER A 64 2.96 -2.03 5.21
N MET A 65 3.98 -1.84 6.06
CA MET A 65 4.91 -2.90 6.42
C MET A 65 4.22 -4.04 7.19
N GLN A 66 3.36 -3.73 8.15
CA GLN A 66 2.64 -4.75 8.93
C GLN A 66 1.72 -5.60 8.04
N LEU A 67 0.92 -4.95 7.20
CA LEU A 67 0.02 -5.63 6.27
C LEU A 67 0.80 -6.43 5.23
N ALA A 68 1.87 -5.87 4.66
CA ALA A 68 2.73 -6.59 3.71
C ALA A 68 3.35 -7.84 4.35
N ALA A 69 3.79 -7.77 5.61
CA ALA A 69 4.32 -8.93 6.32
C ALA A 69 3.24 -10.01 6.55
N SER A 70 2.02 -9.62 6.92
CA SER A 70 0.89 -10.53 7.06
C SER A 70 0.48 -11.18 5.74
N ILE A 71 0.43 -10.40 4.65
CA ILE A 71 0.12 -10.89 3.30
C ILE A 71 1.23 -11.83 2.82
N TRP A 72 2.49 -11.47 3.05
CA TRP A 72 3.65 -12.30 2.69
C TRP A 72 3.67 -13.63 3.44
N ALA A 73 3.00 -13.77 4.59
CA ALA A 73 2.86 -15.05 5.28
C ALA A 73 2.06 -16.08 4.45
N ILE A 74 1.30 -15.64 3.45
CA ILE A 74 0.53 -16.48 2.54
C ILE A 74 1.42 -16.91 1.37
N ASP A 75 1.81 -18.19 1.33
CA ASP A 75 2.78 -18.71 0.35
C ASP A 75 2.38 -18.50 -1.12
N LEU A 76 1.07 -18.56 -1.44
CA LEU A 76 0.57 -18.31 -2.79
C LEU A 76 0.88 -16.88 -3.31
N LEU A 77 1.12 -15.93 -2.40
CA LEU A 77 1.33 -14.52 -2.74
C LEU A 77 2.81 -14.13 -2.79
N ARG A 78 3.74 -15.11 -2.79
CA ARG A 78 5.19 -14.87 -2.82
C ARG A 78 5.84 -14.92 -4.20
N ASN A 79 5.09 -15.19 -5.28
CA ASN A 79 5.66 -15.30 -6.62
C ASN A 79 6.07 -13.90 -7.16
N PRO A 80 7.37 -13.61 -7.35
CA PRO A 80 7.85 -12.28 -7.76
C PRO A 80 7.32 -11.83 -9.13
N ASP A 81 7.08 -12.76 -10.04
CA ASP A 81 6.56 -12.47 -11.38
C ASP A 81 5.08 -12.07 -11.33
N GLU A 82 4.30 -12.73 -10.46
CA GLU A 82 2.89 -12.38 -10.24
C GLU A 82 2.74 -11.06 -9.49
N ILE A 83 3.57 -10.80 -8.49
CA ILE A 83 3.55 -9.53 -7.74
C ILE A 83 4.00 -8.36 -8.64
N SER A 84 4.99 -8.57 -9.52
CA SER A 84 5.45 -7.53 -10.44
C SER A 84 4.37 -7.11 -11.45
N LYS A 85 3.43 -8.00 -11.78
CA LYS A 85 2.28 -7.69 -12.65
C LYS A 85 1.20 -6.85 -11.97
N LEU A 86 1.25 -6.69 -10.64
CA LEU A 86 0.26 -5.90 -9.90
C LEU A 86 0.38 -4.39 -10.16
N PHE A 87 1.50 -3.93 -10.71
CA PHE A 87 1.63 -2.59 -11.26
C PHE A 87 1.41 -2.58 -12.78
N SER A 88 0.56 -1.68 -13.26
CA SER A 88 0.48 -1.33 -14.66
C SER A 88 1.74 -0.56 -15.11
N LYS A 89 1.93 -0.42 -16.43
CA LYS A 89 3.10 0.21 -17.07
C LYS A 89 3.44 1.63 -16.57
N ASN A 90 2.50 2.31 -15.91
CA ASN A 90 2.61 3.66 -15.35
C ASN A 90 2.77 3.68 -13.82
N TRP A 91 3.19 2.56 -13.20
CA TRP A 91 3.36 2.46 -11.74
C TRP A 91 2.07 2.70 -10.94
N ARG A 92 0.91 2.51 -11.58
CA ARG A 92 -0.40 2.44 -10.91
C ARG A 92 -0.74 0.99 -10.62
N LEU A 93 -1.53 0.76 -9.58
CA LEU A 93 -2.01 -0.59 -9.30
C LEU A 93 -2.97 -1.03 -10.40
N ASP A 94 -2.83 -2.27 -10.86
CA ASP A 94 -3.79 -2.87 -11.77
C ASP A 94 -5.08 -3.21 -10.99
N GLN A 95 -6.05 -2.30 -11.07
CA GLN A 95 -7.34 -2.42 -10.39
C GLN A 95 -8.19 -3.58 -10.92
N GLN A 96 -7.82 -4.22 -12.02
CA GLN A 96 -8.47 -5.44 -12.54
C GLN A 96 -7.93 -6.71 -11.89
N SER A 97 -6.77 -6.65 -11.21
CA SER A 97 -6.19 -7.79 -10.52
C SER A 97 -7.00 -8.14 -9.27
N PRO A 98 -7.45 -9.40 -9.11
CA PRO A 98 -8.15 -9.83 -7.90
C PRO A 98 -7.24 -9.78 -6.67
N ILE A 99 -5.91 -9.90 -6.85
CA ILE A 99 -4.94 -9.76 -5.77
C ILE A 99 -4.87 -8.31 -5.30
N VAL A 100 -4.79 -7.34 -6.22
CA VAL A 100 -4.82 -5.90 -5.88
C VAL A 100 -6.11 -5.56 -5.13
N ARG A 101 -7.25 -6.08 -5.60
CA ARG A 101 -8.54 -5.84 -4.96
C ARG A 101 -8.61 -6.41 -3.54
N GLY A 102 -8.13 -7.64 -3.34
CA GLY A 102 -8.05 -8.23 -2.00
C GLY A 102 -7.13 -7.45 -1.05
N ILE A 103 -5.98 -6.96 -1.54
CA ILE A 103 -5.08 -6.09 -0.76
C ILE A 103 -5.78 -4.77 -0.43
N TYR A 104 -6.50 -4.18 -1.39
CA TYR A 104 -7.25 -2.95 -1.20
C TYR A 104 -8.33 -3.12 -0.11
N ASP A 105 -9.09 -4.21 -0.14
CA ASP A 105 -10.13 -4.50 0.87
C ASP A 105 -9.53 -4.63 2.28
N VAL A 106 -8.37 -5.29 2.41
CA VAL A 106 -7.63 -5.38 3.68
C VAL A 106 -7.15 -4.00 4.14
N CYS A 107 -6.69 -3.15 3.24
CA CYS A 107 -6.28 -1.78 3.55
C CYS A 107 -7.48 -0.93 4.03
N ALA A 108 -8.62 -1.02 3.35
CA ALA A 108 -9.85 -0.31 3.70
C ALA A 108 -10.35 -0.72 5.09
N ALA A 109 -10.35 -2.03 5.36
CA ALA A 109 -10.70 -2.57 6.68
C ALA A 109 -9.76 -2.06 7.77
N ARG A 110 -8.44 -2.02 7.48
CA ARG A 110 -7.46 -1.52 8.43
C ARG A 110 -7.68 -0.04 8.78
N LEU A 111 -7.95 0.80 7.79
CA LEU A 111 -8.20 2.24 8.02
C LEU A 111 -9.52 2.48 8.77
N SER A 112 -10.56 1.70 8.47
CA SER A 112 -11.83 1.76 9.20
C SER A 112 -11.67 1.51 10.71
N THR A 113 -10.75 0.61 11.10
CA THR A 113 -10.45 0.40 12.54
C THR A 113 -9.80 1.62 13.19
N TRP A 114 -8.99 2.39 12.47
CA TRP A 114 -8.26 3.55 13.02
C TRP A 114 -9.15 4.76 13.27
N TRP A 115 -10.15 4.96 12.43
CA TRP A 115 -11.12 6.05 12.56
C TRP A 115 -12.13 5.84 13.67
N TYR A 116 -12.20 4.63 14.23
CA TYR A 116 -12.98 4.34 15.42
C TYR A 116 -12.19 4.44 16.73
N GLU A 117 -10.85 4.38 16.65
CA GLU A 117 -9.93 4.43 17.80
C GLU A 117 -9.35 5.84 18.09
N SER A 118 -9.67 6.84 17.26
CA SER A 118 -9.23 8.24 17.38
C SER A 118 -10.38 9.18 17.73
#